data_AF-A0A956IRC9-F1
#
_entry.id   AF-A0A956IRC9-F1
#
_cell.length_a   1.000
_cell.length_b   1.000
_cell.length_c   1.000
_cell.angle_alpha   90.00
_cell.angle_beta   90.00
_cell.angle_gamma   90.00
#
_symmetry.space_group_name_H-M   'P 1'
#
loop_
_entity.id
_entity.type
_entity.pdbx_description
1 polymer ?
#
loop_
_entity_poly.entity_id
_entity_poly.type
_entity_poly.pdbx_seq_one_letter_code
_entity_poly.pdbx_strand_id
1 'polypeptide(L)'
;MQSLQTSVKRHQDTNTLEGCLELGEVVLKKFYGGSLATFRKLGTRHVSFRKLSEDPEVPVNGLALYRAISIYNVYHQHKAWRYKHNGMSHFRAVLSLPIKDQARLLDQSEKQGWTVNRLAHEASVLRSNKQGERMPQPAFVKALKGVRQYAKKDFHAYADLDRAKELDPEARDELLKLAKDLSARFEEIAKKLKAR
;
A
#
# COMPACT_ATOMS: atom_id res chain seq x y z
N MET A 1 -6.42 26.12 21.19
CA MET A 1 -6.91 24.78 20.76
C MET A 1 -8.01 24.82 19.70
N GLN A 2 -8.85 25.87 19.63
CA GLN A 2 -9.95 26.01 18.65
C GLN A 2 -9.60 25.88 17.15
N SER A 3 -8.34 26.08 16.70
CA SER A 3 -7.98 26.01 15.26
C SER A 3 -7.65 24.60 14.73
N LEU A 4 -7.55 23.57 15.59
CA LEU A 4 -7.33 22.17 15.18
C LEU A 4 -8.63 21.55 14.68
N GLN A 5 -9.69 21.85 15.42
CA GLN A 5 -11.06 21.39 15.25
C GLN A 5 -11.60 21.69 13.85
N THR A 6 -11.47 22.94 13.37
CA THR A 6 -12.00 23.36 12.06
C THR A 6 -11.19 22.84 10.88
N SER A 7 -9.87 22.72 11.05
CA SER A 7 -8.98 22.27 9.97
C SER A 7 -9.12 20.77 9.76
N VAL A 8 -9.10 19.94 10.81
CA VAL A 8 -9.23 18.48 10.66
C VAL A 8 -10.66 18.06 10.27
N LYS A 9 -11.71 18.77 10.73
CA LYS A 9 -13.10 18.49 10.28
C LYS A 9 -13.34 18.73 8.78
N ARG A 10 -12.59 19.62 8.12
CA ARG A 10 -12.71 19.84 6.67
C ARG A 10 -12.04 18.74 5.84
N HIS A 11 -11.04 18.07 6.39
CA HIS A 11 -10.21 17.09 5.67
C HIS A 11 -10.56 15.64 6.06
N GLN A 12 -11.86 15.31 6.06
CA GLN A 12 -12.33 13.96 6.41
C GLN A 12 -11.95 12.92 5.36
N ASP A 13 -11.74 13.32 4.11
CA ASP A 13 -11.35 12.38 3.05
C ASP A 13 -9.84 12.16 2.97
N THR A 14 -9.30 11.50 4.00
CA THR A 14 -7.90 11.03 4.04
C THR A 14 -7.62 9.86 3.08
N ASN A 15 -8.61 9.44 2.28
CA ASN A 15 -8.44 8.42 1.26
C ASN A 15 -7.93 9.00 -0.06
N THR A 16 -8.00 10.32 -0.25
CA THR A 16 -7.42 11.03 -1.38
C THR A 16 -5.98 11.46 -1.10
N LEU A 17 -5.20 11.72 -2.14
CA LEU A 17 -3.85 12.27 -1.96
C LEU A 17 -3.93 13.69 -1.38
N GLU A 18 -4.83 14.50 -1.91
CA GLU A 18 -5.07 15.90 -1.53
C GLU A 18 -5.41 16.00 -0.04
N GLY A 19 -6.45 15.30 0.43
CA GLY A 19 -6.84 15.32 1.83
C GLY A 19 -5.74 14.77 2.75
N CYS A 20 -4.94 13.82 2.26
CA CYS A 20 -3.79 13.31 3.00
C CYS A 20 -2.65 14.35 3.11
N LEU A 21 -2.41 15.14 2.06
CA LEU A 21 -1.42 16.23 2.07
C LEU A 21 -1.88 17.38 2.96
N GLU A 22 -3.15 17.79 2.86
CA GLU A 22 -3.74 18.82 3.71
C GLU A 22 -3.64 18.45 5.20
N LEU A 23 -4.01 17.22 5.56
CA LEU A 23 -3.86 16.74 6.94
C LEU A 23 -2.39 16.71 7.37
N GLY A 24 -1.48 16.28 6.49
CA GLY A 24 -0.05 16.29 6.74
C GLY A 24 0.50 17.70 7.02
N GLU A 25 0.05 18.71 6.26
CA GLU A 25 0.41 20.10 6.48
C GLU A 25 -0.09 20.61 7.83
N VAL A 26 -1.33 20.29 8.20
CA VAL A 26 -1.89 20.65 9.51
C VAL A 26 -1.07 20.06 10.65
N VAL A 27 -0.71 18.77 10.55
CA VAL A 27 0.16 18.10 11.53
C VAL A 27 1.52 18.80 11.59
N LEU A 28 2.11 19.13 10.44
CA LEU A 28 3.42 19.79 10.38
C LEU A 28 3.39 21.16 11.05
N LYS A 29 2.43 22.01 10.70
CA LYS A 29 2.28 23.37 11.25
C LYS A 29 2.16 23.34 12.77
N LYS A 30 1.36 22.41 13.29
CA LYS A 30 1.03 22.40 14.72
C LYS A 30 2.08 21.76 15.60
N PHE A 31 2.70 20.68 15.13
CA PHE A 31 3.58 19.89 15.98
C PHE A 31 5.06 20.03 15.65
N TYR A 32 5.38 20.61 14.49
CA TYR A 32 6.75 20.78 14.02
C TYR A 32 7.03 22.22 13.57
N GLY A 33 6.18 23.17 13.96
CA GLY A 33 6.31 24.59 13.64
C GLY A 33 6.29 24.89 12.13
N GLY A 34 5.70 24.01 11.33
CA GLY A 34 5.65 24.15 9.86
C GLY A 34 6.94 23.74 9.16
N SER A 35 7.93 23.18 9.87
CA SER A 35 9.24 22.84 9.30
C SER A 35 9.42 21.35 9.06
N LEU A 36 9.50 20.96 7.77
CA LEU A 36 9.87 19.60 7.38
C LEU A 36 11.27 19.21 7.87
N ALA A 37 12.18 20.16 8.01
CA ALA A 37 13.50 19.90 8.58
C ALA A 37 13.39 19.48 10.05
N THR A 38 12.54 20.15 10.82
CA THR A 38 12.23 19.79 12.21
C THR A 38 11.61 18.40 12.29
N PHE A 39 10.64 18.09 11.42
CA PHE A 39 10.04 16.76 11.33
C PHE A 39 11.07 15.67 11.04
N ARG A 40 11.97 15.88 10.07
CA ARG A 40 13.02 14.89 9.73
C ARG A 40 14.02 14.68 10.87
N LYS A 41 14.35 15.73 11.62
CA LYS A 41 15.28 15.66 12.75
C LYS A 41 14.68 14.93 13.94
N LEU A 42 13.46 15.30 14.34
CA LEU A 42 12.83 14.81 15.57
C LEU A 42 12.03 13.53 15.34
N GLY A 43 11.58 13.31 14.10
CA GLY A 43 10.78 12.17 13.69
C GLY A 43 9.46 12.07 14.45
N THR A 44 8.92 10.86 14.45
CA THR A 44 7.61 10.55 15.04
C THR A 44 7.68 10.22 16.53
N ARG A 45 8.88 10.23 17.13
CA ARG A 45 9.06 10.06 18.58
C ARG A 45 8.80 11.36 19.34
N HIS A 46 8.87 12.50 18.66
CA HIS A 46 8.61 13.81 19.23
C HIS A 46 7.15 14.00 19.66
N VAL A 47 6.22 13.35 18.94
CA VAL A 47 4.78 13.56 19.09
C VAL A 47 4.11 12.19 19.16
N SER A 48 3.38 11.93 20.25
CA SER A 48 2.59 10.70 20.33
C SER A 48 1.28 10.86 19.55
N PHE A 49 1.29 10.48 18.27
CA PHE A 49 0.08 10.48 17.43
C PHE A 49 -1.06 9.64 18.03
N ARG A 50 -0.72 8.62 18.82
CA ARG A 50 -1.71 7.82 19.56
C ARG A 50 -2.44 8.67 20.60
N LYS A 51 -1.70 9.41 21.44
CA LYS A 51 -2.29 10.30 22.45
C LYS A 51 -3.10 11.42 21.80
N LEU A 52 -2.67 11.90 20.63
CA LEU A 52 -3.42 12.92 19.89
C LEU A 52 -4.75 12.40 19.34
N SER A 53 -4.84 11.13 18.96
CA SER A 53 -6.10 10.53 18.51
C SER A 53 -7.03 10.08 19.64
N GLU A 54 -6.59 10.20 20.90
CA GLU A 54 -7.45 9.97 22.07
C GLU A 54 -8.29 11.21 22.41
N ASP A 55 -7.99 12.36 21.79
CA ASP A 55 -8.81 13.57 21.86
C ASP A 55 -10.11 13.35 21.06
N PRO A 56 -11.30 13.42 21.70
CA PRO A 56 -12.59 13.25 21.03
C PRO A 56 -12.82 14.21 19.85
N GLU A 57 -12.08 15.31 19.80
CA GLU A 57 -12.18 16.33 18.76
C GLU A 57 -11.32 16.03 17.52
N VAL A 58 -10.48 14.99 17.56
CA VAL A 58 -9.65 14.54 16.42
C VAL A 58 -10.33 13.36 15.74
N PRO A 59 -11.04 13.54 14.61
CA PRO A 59 -11.82 12.49 13.96
C PRO A 59 -10.97 11.45 13.21
N VAL A 60 -9.67 11.40 13.45
CA VAL A 60 -8.71 10.53 12.75
C VAL A 60 -7.83 9.78 13.74
N ASN A 61 -7.60 8.50 13.49
CA ASN A 61 -6.74 7.69 14.35
C ASN A 61 -5.25 8.08 14.19
N GLY A 62 -4.44 7.74 15.20
CA GLY A 62 -3.02 8.10 15.21
C GLY A 62 -2.22 7.53 14.03
N LEU A 63 -2.65 6.39 13.45
CA LEU A 63 -2.03 5.82 12.26
C LEU A 63 -2.30 6.68 11.01
N ALA A 64 -3.50 7.26 10.88
CA ALA A 64 -3.84 8.18 9.80
C ALA A 64 -3.01 9.46 9.90
N LEU A 65 -2.86 10.03 11.11
CA LEU A 65 -1.99 11.19 11.34
C LEU A 65 -0.54 10.90 10.96
N TYR A 66 0.00 9.77 11.42
CA TYR A 66 1.34 9.31 11.07
C TYR A 66 1.53 9.17 9.56
N ARG A 67 0.58 8.53 8.87
CA ARG A 67 0.65 8.33 7.42
C ARG A 67 0.59 9.66 6.68
N ALA A 68 -0.30 10.56 7.08
CA ALA A 68 -0.46 11.87 6.46
C ALA A 68 0.83 12.70 6.49
N ILE A 69 1.44 12.87 7.67
CA ILE A 69 2.69 13.64 7.78
C ILE A 69 3.85 12.95 7.03
N SER A 70 3.90 11.62 7.05
CA SER A 70 4.96 10.87 6.36
C SER A 70 4.85 11.00 4.84
N ILE A 71 3.62 10.90 4.30
CA ILE A 71 3.34 11.09 2.88
C ILE A 71 3.62 12.53 2.48
N TYR A 72 3.17 13.51 3.26
CA TYR A 72 3.45 14.92 3.04
C TYR A 72 4.96 15.19 2.96
N ASN A 73 5.74 14.65 3.90
CA ASN A 73 7.20 14.77 3.84
C ASN A 73 7.77 14.16 2.56
N VAL A 74 7.40 12.92 2.19
CA VAL A 74 7.89 12.26 0.97
C VAL A 74 7.50 13.06 -0.28
N TYR A 75 6.27 13.55 -0.34
CA TYR A 75 5.73 14.34 -1.45
C TYR A 75 6.59 15.60 -1.70
N HIS A 76 6.84 16.38 -0.64
CA HIS A 76 7.66 17.59 -0.76
C HIS A 76 9.15 17.30 -0.96
N GLN A 77 9.69 16.27 -0.30
CA GLN A 77 11.10 15.91 -0.37
C GLN A 77 11.53 15.52 -1.79
N HIS A 78 10.65 14.86 -2.54
CA HIS A 78 10.93 14.37 -3.89
C HIS A 78 10.29 15.21 -4.99
N LYS A 79 9.75 16.38 -4.64
CA LYS A 79 9.05 17.27 -5.56
C LYS A 79 7.95 16.55 -6.35
N ALA A 80 7.17 15.76 -5.64
CA ALA A 80 6.27 14.75 -6.22
C ALA A 80 5.08 15.31 -6.99
N TRP A 81 4.84 16.63 -6.96
CA TRP A 81 3.89 17.32 -7.85
C TRP A 81 4.21 17.13 -9.34
N ARG A 82 5.43 16.70 -9.68
CA ARG A 82 5.83 16.37 -11.06
C ARG A 82 5.36 14.98 -11.53
N TYR A 83 4.94 14.13 -10.60
CA TYR A 83 4.48 12.77 -10.91
C TYR A 83 3.01 12.82 -11.30
N LYS A 84 2.67 12.24 -12.46
CA LYS A 84 1.31 12.19 -12.98
C LYS A 84 0.60 10.91 -12.59
N HIS A 85 1.34 9.83 -12.35
CA HIS A 85 0.77 8.49 -12.16
C HIS A 85 0.93 7.96 -10.72
N ASN A 86 1.86 8.53 -9.95
CA ASN A 86 2.07 8.13 -8.56
C ASN A 86 1.03 8.75 -7.64
N GLY A 87 0.11 7.92 -7.14
CA GLY A 87 -0.90 8.33 -6.15
C GLY A 87 -0.45 8.10 -4.70
N MET A 88 -1.37 8.38 -3.76
CA MET A 88 -1.17 8.19 -2.32
C MET A 88 -0.60 6.79 -1.97
N SER A 89 -1.13 5.74 -2.60
CA SER A 89 -0.70 4.36 -2.35
C SER A 89 0.73 4.08 -2.82
N HIS A 90 1.21 4.77 -3.86
CA HIS A 90 2.61 4.69 -4.29
C HIS A 90 3.55 5.31 -3.25
N PHE A 91 3.21 6.48 -2.73
CA PHE A 91 4.00 7.12 -1.66
C PHE A 91 4.02 6.27 -0.38
N ARG A 92 2.89 5.65 -0.03
CA ARG A 92 2.79 4.71 1.10
C ARG A 92 3.77 3.54 0.97
N ALA A 93 3.94 2.99 -0.23
CA ALA A 93 4.78 1.82 -0.48
C ALA A 93 6.27 2.05 -0.17
N VAL A 94 6.73 3.30 -0.25
CA VAL A 94 8.14 3.69 -0.10
C VAL A 94 8.49 4.33 1.25
N LEU A 95 7.52 4.59 2.14
CA LEU A 95 7.76 5.36 3.39
C LEU A 95 8.90 4.82 4.26
N SER A 96 9.07 3.50 4.32
CA SER A 96 10.09 2.84 5.14
C SER A 96 11.47 2.76 4.48
N LEU A 97 11.61 3.19 3.23
CA LEU A 97 12.88 3.14 2.52
C LEU A 97 13.75 4.36 2.82
N PRO A 98 15.09 4.24 2.70
CA PRO A 98 15.98 5.39 2.70
C PRO A 98 15.67 6.37 1.56
N ILE A 99 15.98 7.65 1.78
CA ILE A 99 15.69 8.76 0.84
C ILE A 99 16.11 8.46 -0.61
N LYS A 100 17.30 7.88 -0.81
CA LYS A 100 17.82 7.56 -2.16
C LYS A 100 16.97 6.49 -2.84
N ASP A 101 16.53 5.48 -2.09
CA ASP A 101 15.72 4.38 -2.61
C ASP A 101 14.29 4.82 -2.90
N GLN A 102 13.73 5.70 -2.05
CA GLN A 102 12.43 6.34 -2.30
C GLN A 102 12.43 7.07 -3.65
N ALA A 103 13.41 7.96 -3.86
CA ALA A 103 13.53 8.74 -5.09
C ALA A 103 13.62 7.83 -6.32
N ARG A 104 14.55 6.86 -6.28
CA ARG A 104 14.76 5.92 -7.38
C ARG A 104 13.49 5.16 -7.75
N LEU A 105 12.79 4.60 -6.77
CA LEU A 105 11.61 3.79 -7.04
C LEU A 105 10.42 4.63 -7.50
N LEU A 106 10.23 5.84 -6.96
CA LEU A 106 9.17 6.75 -7.41
C LEU A 106 9.41 7.25 -8.84
N ASP A 107 10.65 7.55 -9.20
CA ASP A 107 11.01 7.92 -10.57
C ASP A 107 10.81 6.76 -11.55
N GLN A 108 11.17 5.54 -11.15
CA GLN A 108 10.95 4.35 -11.96
C GLN A 108 9.45 4.03 -12.13
N SER A 109 8.68 4.13 -11.04
CA SER A 109 7.23 3.88 -11.11
C SER A 109 6.52 4.88 -12.01
N GLU A 110 6.93 6.15 -11.96
CA GLU A 110 6.38 7.19 -12.82
C GLU A 110 6.73 6.93 -14.30
N LYS A 111 8.00 6.65 -14.60
CA LYS A 111 8.46 6.45 -15.99
C LYS A 111 7.89 5.19 -16.65
N GLN A 112 7.67 4.14 -15.87
CA GLN A 112 7.27 2.82 -16.37
C GLN A 112 5.80 2.48 -16.08
N GLY A 113 5.02 3.41 -15.52
CA GLY A 113 3.62 3.20 -15.19
C GLY A 113 3.40 2.03 -14.21
N TRP A 114 4.23 1.90 -13.18
CA TRP A 114 4.12 0.77 -12.26
C TRP A 114 2.82 0.81 -11.44
N THR A 115 2.19 -0.35 -11.32
CA THR A 115 1.13 -0.56 -10.34
C THR A 115 1.69 -0.47 -8.91
N VAL A 116 0.83 -0.15 -7.95
CA VAL A 116 1.17 -0.12 -6.52
C VAL A 116 1.77 -1.46 -6.07
N ASN A 117 1.24 -2.58 -6.57
CA ASN A 117 1.73 -3.92 -6.24
C ASN A 117 3.17 -4.14 -6.69
N ARG A 118 3.53 -3.68 -7.90
CA ARG A 118 4.90 -3.77 -8.40
C ARG A 118 5.84 -2.90 -7.58
N LEU A 119 5.47 -1.64 -7.32
CA LEU A 119 6.27 -0.75 -6.49
C LEU A 119 6.47 -1.30 -5.05
N ALA A 120 5.43 -1.85 -4.45
CA ALA A 120 5.49 -2.45 -3.12
C ALA A 120 6.38 -3.71 -3.09
N HIS A 121 6.38 -4.49 -4.18
CA HIS A 121 7.29 -5.62 -4.35
C HIS A 121 8.75 -5.15 -4.38
N GLU A 122 9.09 -4.20 -5.26
CA GLU A 122 10.45 -3.65 -5.37
C GLU A 122 10.93 -3.03 -4.05
N ALA A 123 10.05 -2.29 -3.38
CA ALA A 123 10.31 -1.76 -2.05
C ALA A 123 10.58 -2.87 -1.01
N SER A 124 9.87 -4.00 -1.09
CA SER A 124 10.08 -5.13 -0.19
C SER A 124 11.42 -5.82 -0.40
N VAL A 125 11.89 -5.92 -1.65
CA VAL A 125 13.21 -6.47 -1.98
C VAL A 125 14.32 -5.63 -1.34
N LEU A 126 14.23 -4.31 -1.46
CA LEU A 126 15.21 -3.40 -0.84
C LEU A 126 15.22 -3.44 0.69
N ARG A 127 14.07 -3.66 1.32
CA ARG A 127 13.98 -3.86 2.78
C ARG A 127 14.64 -5.16 3.21
N SER A 128 14.35 -6.24 2.49
CA SER A 128 14.88 -7.58 2.78
C SER A 128 16.40 -7.64 2.70
N ASN A 129 16.99 -6.82 1.82
CA ASN A 129 18.44 -6.75 1.66
C ASN A 129 19.14 -5.89 2.74
N LYS A 130 18.40 -5.15 3.57
CA LYS A 130 18.97 -4.18 4.54
C LYS A 130 18.77 -4.55 6.00
N GLN A 131 17.78 -5.37 6.33
CA GLN A 131 17.55 -5.84 7.69
C GLN A 131 17.53 -7.36 7.68
N GLY A 132 18.28 -7.98 8.60
CA GLY A 132 18.16 -9.41 8.94
C GLY A 132 16.80 -9.79 9.55
N GLU A 133 15.73 -9.08 9.16
CA GLU A 133 14.36 -9.32 9.57
C GLU A 133 13.71 -10.34 8.64
N ARG A 134 13.04 -11.30 9.27
CA ARG A 134 12.18 -12.36 8.73
C ARG A 134 11.93 -12.24 7.22
N MET A 135 12.61 -13.08 6.44
CA MET A 135 12.43 -13.14 4.99
C MET A 135 10.93 -13.14 4.65
N PRO A 136 10.46 -12.22 3.79
CA PRO A 136 9.08 -12.22 3.36
C PRO A 136 8.76 -13.60 2.77
N GLN A 137 7.58 -14.13 3.08
CA GLN A 137 7.18 -15.44 2.55
C GLN A 137 7.37 -15.45 1.02
N PRO A 138 7.93 -16.53 0.45
CA PRO A 138 8.11 -16.65 -0.99
C PRO A 138 6.82 -16.35 -1.74
N ALA A 139 6.92 -15.74 -2.93
CA ALA A 139 5.76 -15.31 -3.69
C ALA A 139 4.75 -16.45 -3.94
N PHE A 140 5.22 -17.68 -4.19
CA PHE A 140 4.36 -18.85 -4.37
C PHE A 140 3.56 -19.21 -3.10
N VAL A 141 4.15 -19.01 -1.91
CA VAL A 141 3.46 -19.24 -0.62
C VAL A 141 2.33 -18.23 -0.43
N LYS A 142 2.58 -16.95 -0.78
CA LYS A 142 1.54 -15.91 -0.73
C LYS A 142 0.41 -16.18 -1.73
N ALA A 143 0.76 -16.59 -2.95
CA ALA A 143 -0.22 -16.94 -3.99
C ALA A 143 -1.11 -18.12 -3.54
N LEU A 144 -0.51 -19.21 -3.05
CA LEU A 144 -1.26 -20.37 -2.54
C LEU A 144 -2.18 -20.00 -1.37
N LYS A 145 -1.70 -19.18 -0.43
CA LYS A 145 -2.53 -18.70 0.68
C LYS A 145 -3.69 -17.83 0.22
N GLY A 146 -3.47 -16.98 -0.78
CA GLY A 146 -4.52 -16.16 -1.39
C GLY A 146 -5.61 -17.02 -2.03
N VAL A 147 -5.23 -17.99 -2.86
CA VAL A 147 -6.16 -18.91 -3.52
C VAL A 147 -6.92 -19.77 -2.49
N ARG A 148 -6.22 -20.28 -1.47
CA ARG A 148 -6.87 -20.99 -0.34
C ARG A 148 -7.90 -20.12 0.37
N GLN A 149 -7.62 -18.83 0.54
CA GLN A 149 -8.54 -17.92 1.20
C GLN A 149 -9.79 -17.68 0.36
N TYR A 150 -9.65 -17.48 -0.95
CA TYR A 150 -10.80 -17.39 -1.87
C TYR A 150 -11.62 -18.68 -1.85
N ALA A 151 -10.97 -19.84 -1.98
CA ALA A 151 -11.64 -21.13 -1.95
C ALA A 151 -12.35 -21.45 -0.62
N LYS A 152 -11.91 -20.85 0.51
CA LYS A 152 -12.52 -21.05 1.84
C LYS A 152 -13.62 -20.06 2.18
N LYS A 153 -13.52 -18.82 1.71
CA LYS A 153 -14.46 -17.75 2.11
C LYS A 153 -15.76 -17.77 1.33
N ASP A 154 -15.75 -18.35 0.14
CA ASP A 154 -16.85 -18.20 -0.78
C ASP A 154 -17.35 -19.57 -1.25
N PHE A 155 -18.22 -20.18 -0.44
CA PHE A 155 -18.92 -21.42 -0.81
C PHE A 155 -19.78 -21.20 -2.08
N HIS A 156 -20.15 -19.94 -2.36
CA HIS A 156 -20.94 -19.57 -3.53
C HIS A 156 -20.12 -19.36 -4.81
N ALA A 157 -18.79 -19.24 -4.74
CA ALA A 157 -17.94 -19.07 -5.93
C ALA A 157 -17.98 -20.28 -6.89
N TYR A 158 -18.56 -21.40 -6.46
CA TYR A 158 -18.76 -22.61 -7.26
C TYR A 158 -20.25 -22.98 -7.39
N ALA A 159 -21.16 -22.17 -6.86
CA ALA A 159 -22.58 -22.53 -6.77
C ALA A 159 -23.29 -22.53 -8.13
N ASP A 160 -22.73 -21.81 -9.12
CA ASP A 160 -23.30 -21.65 -10.45
C ASP A 160 -22.44 -22.27 -11.55
N LEU A 161 -21.58 -23.26 -11.22
CA LEU A 161 -20.75 -23.96 -12.19
C LEU A 161 -21.57 -24.60 -13.33
N ASP A 162 -22.83 -24.97 -13.09
CA ASP A 162 -23.72 -25.49 -14.13
C ASP A 162 -23.99 -24.48 -15.26
N ARG A 163 -23.87 -23.17 -14.99
CA ARG A 163 -24.00 -22.11 -15.98
C ARG A 163 -22.85 -22.07 -16.97
N ALA A 164 -21.77 -22.83 -16.76
CA ALA A 164 -20.72 -23.00 -17.76
C ALA A 164 -21.25 -23.54 -19.10
N LYS A 165 -22.41 -24.23 -19.08
CA LYS A 165 -23.11 -24.72 -20.28
C LYS A 165 -23.79 -23.59 -21.08
N GLU A 166 -24.13 -22.50 -20.41
CA GLU A 166 -24.79 -21.31 -20.99
C GLU A 166 -23.79 -20.35 -21.65
N LEU A 167 -22.50 -20.49 -21.33
CA LEU A 167 -21.44 -19.70 -21.95
C LEU A 167 -21.34 -20.02 -23.44
N ASP A 168 -21.10 -18.98 -24.23
CA ASP A 168 -20.76 -19.11 -25.62
C ASP A 168 -19.42 -19.89 -25.79
N PRO A 169 -19.18 -20.49 -26.97
CA PRO A 169 -18.00 -21.32 -27.18
C PRO A 169 -16.66 -20.60 -26.95
N GLU A 170 -16.57 -19.30 -27.29
CA GLU A 170 -15.34 -18.53 -27.17
C GLU A 170 -15.00 -18.26 -25.71
N ALA A 171 -15.97 -17.75 -24.93
CA ALA A 171 -15.80 -17.53 -23.50
C ALA A 171 -15.50 -18.83 -22.74
N ARG A 172 -16.12 -19.94 -23.16
CA ARG A 172 -15.85 -21.26 -22.58
C ARG A 172 -14.42 -21.71 -22.81
N ASP A 173 -13.91 -21.57 -24.03
CA ASP A 173 -12.54 -21.97 -24.38
C ASP A 173 -11.50 -21.10 -23.66
N GLU A 174 -11.74 -19.80 -23.52
CA GLU A 174 -10.88 -18.90 -22.74
C GLU A 174 -10.82 -19.29 -21.25
N LEU A 175 -11.97 -19.53 -20.62
CA LEU A 175 -12.03 -19.93 -19.22
C LEU A 175 -11.42 -21.31 -18.99
N LEU A 176 -11.62 -22.25 -19.92
CA LEU A 176 -10.98 -23.57 -19.88
C LEU A 176 -9.46 -23.46 -19.96
N LYS A 177 -8.95 -22.59 -20.84
CA LYS A 177 -7.51 -22.32 -20.94
C LYS A 177 -6.96 -21.73 -19.65
N LEU A 178 -7.64 -20.74 -19.08
CA LEU A 178 -7.25 -20.14 -17.80
C LEU A 178 -7.21 -21.18 -16.67
N ALA A 179 -8.23 -22.04 -16.57
CA ALA A 179 -8.29 -23.09 -15.55
C ALA A 179 -7.15 -24.11 -15.71
N LYS A 180 -6.84 -24.53 -16.95
CA LYS A 180 -5.72 -25.43 -17.24
C LYS A 180 -4.38 -24.80 -16.88
N ASP A 181 -4.16 -23.54 -17.24
CA ASP A 181 -2.93 -22.81 -16.93
C ASP A 181 -2.70 -22.68 -15.42
N LEU A 182 -3.76 -22.40 -14.65
CA LEU A 182 -3.71 -22.36 -13.19
C LEU A 182 -3.42 -23.74 -12.60
N SER A 183 -4.07 -24.79 -13.10
CA SER A 183 -3.85 -26.18 -12.66
C SER A 183 -2.39 -26.61 -12.87
N ALA A 184 -1.84 -26.38 -14.08
CA ALA A 184 -0.46 -26.71 -14.41
C ALA A 184 0.54 -26.02 -13.48
N ARG A 185 0.32 -24.74 -13.14
CA ARG A 185 1.15 -24.00 -12.18
C ARG A 185 1.08 -24.59 -10.77
N PHE A 186 -0.10 -24.99 -10.30
CA PHE A 186 -0.22 -25.64 -9.00
C PHE A 186 0.41 -27.03 -8.96
N GLU A 187 0.31 -27.80 -10.04
CA GLU A 187 0.99 -29.08 -10.17
C GLU A 187 2.51 -28.93 -10.14
N GLU A 188 3.07 -27.93 -10.83
CA GLU A 188 4.50 -27.64 -10.80
C GLU A 188 4.97 -27.31 -9.38
N ILE A 189 4.21 -26.46 -8.67
CA ILE A 189 4.48 -26.13 -7.26
C ILE A 189 4.41 -27.39 -6.39
N ALA A 190 3.40 -28.23 -6.57
CA ALA A 190 3.23 -29.47 -5.82
C ALA A 190 4.39 -30.46 -6.08
N LYS A 191 4.82 -30.62 -7.33
CA LYS A 191 5.98 -31.45 -7.70
C LYS A 191 7.25 -30.95 -7.01
N LYS A 192 7.51 -29.63 -7.04
CA LYS A 192 8.67 -29.02 -6.37
C LYS A 192 8.63 -29.15 -4.84
N LEU A 193 7.45 -29.17 -4.24
CA LEU A 193 7.29 -29.39 -2.80
C LEU A 193 7.44 -30.86 -2.39
N LYS A 194 7.07 -31.80 -3.27
CA LYS A 194 7.19 -33.26 -3.06
C LYS A 194 8.59 -33.82 -3.32
N ALA A 195 9.41 -33.15 -4.12
CA ALA A 195 10.78 -33.55 -4.42
C ALA A 195 11.75 -33.33 -3.23
N ARG A 196 11.24 -33.38 -2.00
CA ARG A 196 11.93 -33.13 -0.73
C ARG A 196 11.74 -34.28 0.23
#